data_AF-A0A951ZNF0-F1
#
_entry.id   AF-A0A951ZNF0-F1
#
_cell.length_a   1.000
_cell.length_b   1.000
_cell.length_c   1.000
_cell.angle_alpha   90.00
_cell.angle_beta   90.00
_cell.angle_gamma   90.00
#
_symmetry.space_group_name_H-M   'P 1'
#
loop_
_entity.id
_entity.type
_entity.pdbx_description
1 polymer ?
#
loop_
_entity_poly.entity_id
_entity_poly.type
_entity_poly.pdbx_seq_one_letter_code
_entity_poly.pdbx_strand_id
1 'polypeptide(L)'
;MNTGSTQPYLSIVMTARNDGHGGNLRERINASLSVWSALCLEYILSIEILLVEWNPLPSHPPLRDIIDHNYNNTYVRLRIITVPASVHSQADKEDPLAFHQMIAKNVGIRAAKGLFILCTNIDVFPDSNLIQLLAERELEENT
;
A
#
# COMPACT_ATOMS: atom_id res chain seq x y z
N MET A 1 -20.70 -5.91 -20.35
CA MET A 1 -19.52 -5.84 -19.47
C MET A 1 -19.51 -4.47 -18.83
N ASN A 2 -19.98 -4.38 -17.58
CA ASN A 2 -20.05 -3.12 -16.85
C ASN A 2 -18.93 -3.17 -15.81
N THR A 3 -17.79 -2.54 -16.08
CA THR A 3 -16.64 -2.44 -15.15
C THR A 3 -16.87 -1.34 -14.12
N GLY A 4 -18.08 -1.30 -13.55
CA GLY A 4 -18.36 -0.49 -12.37
C GLY A 4 -17.51 -1.03 -11.25
N SER A 5 -16.44 -0.29 -10.91
CA SER A 5 -15.55 -0.57 -9.79
C SER A 5 -16.38 -0.77 -8.53
N THR A 6 -16.68 -2.02 -8.18
CA THR A 6 -17.20 -2.36 -6.85
C THR A 6 -16.18 -1.85 -5.84
N GLN A 7 -16.65 -1.12 -4.84
CA GLN A 7 -15.81 -0.61 -3.75
C GLN A 7 -14.95 -1.76 -3.18
N PRO A 8 -13.63 -1.60 -3.03
CA PRO A 8 -12.81 -2.61 -2.36
C PRO A 8 -13.32 -2.86 -0.94
N TYR A 9 -13.20 -4.08 -0.44
CA TYR A 9 -13.52 -4.36 0.95
C TYR A 9 -12.47 -3.76 1.89
N LEU A 10 -11.19 -3.92 1.52
CA LEU A 10 -10.06 -3.46 2.32
C LEU A 10 -9.11 -2.59 1.49
N SER A 11 -8.71 -1.45 2.03
CA SER A 11 -7.56 -0.67 1.57
C SER A 11 -6.34 -0.99 2.43
N ILE A 12 -5.32 -1.56 1.82
CA ILE A 12 -4.04 -1.84 2.47
C ILE A 12 -3.11 -0.66 2.21
N VAL A 13 -2.74 0.05 3.27
CA VAL A 13 -1.84 1.21 3.20
C VAL A 13 -0.45 0.79 3.61
N MET A 14 0.50 0.94 2.69
CA MET A 14 1.92 0.71 2.88
C MET A 14 2.69 1.98 2.49
N THR A 15 3.82 2.22 3.14
CA THR A 15 4.61 3.43 2.90
C THR A 15 6.07 3.07 2.70
N ALA A 16 6.73 3.74 1.77
CA ALA A 16 8.16 3.58 1.56
C ALA A 16 8.83 4.87 1.08
N ARG A 17 10.15 4.89 1.16
CA ARG A 17 11.03 5.84 0.49
C ARG A 17 12.17 5.04 -0.14
N ASN A 18 12.46 5.27 -1.42
CA ASN A 18 13.56 4.59 -2.11
C ASN A 18 14.89 5.28 -1.81
N ASP A 19 15.42 5.07 -0.61
CA ASP A 19 16.68 5.66 -0.11
C ASP A 19 17.72 4.61 0.34
N GLY A 20 17.46 3.34 0.05
CA GLY A 20 18.32 2.23 0.45
C GLY A 20 18.16 1.79 1.91
N HIS A 21 17.28 2.42 2.71
CA HIS A 21 17.05 2.03 4.10
C HIS A 21 16.58 0.58 4.22
N GLY A 22 17.24 -0.17 5.09
CA GLY A 22 17.00 -1.60 5.30
C GLY A 22 17.43 -2.52 4.15
N GLY A 23 17.96 -1.99 3.03
CA GLY A 23 18.36 -2.77 1.85
C GLY A 23 17.20 -3.48 1.12
N ASN A 24 17.44 -3.92 -0.12
CA ASN A 24 16.54 -4.78 -0.91
C ASN A 24 15.06 -4.33 -0.94
N LEU A 25 14.83 -3.01 -1.01
CA LEU A 25 13.50 -2.42 -0.91
C LEU A 25 12.55 -3.00 -1.97
N ARG A 26 13.05 -3.08 -3.21
CA ARG A 26 12.31 -3.63 -4.34
C ARG A 26 11.88 -5.07 -4.05
N GLU A 27 12.81 -5.92 -3.66
CA GLU A 27 12.57 -7.34 -3.42
C GLU A 27 11.53 -7.54 -2.31
N ARG A 28 11.64 -6.79 -1.21
CA ARG A 28 10.68 -6.86 -0.10
C ARG A 28 9.26 -6.46 -0.52
N ILE A 29 9.12 -5.33 -1.21
CA ILE A 29 7.80 -4.87 -1.68
C ILE A 29 7.21 -5.90 -2.64
N ASN A 30 7.97 -6.33 -3.66
CA ASN A 30 7.48 -7.30 -4.65
C ASN A 30 7.12 -8.65 -4.00
N ALA A 31 7.87 -9.10 -2.98
CA ALA A 31 7.54 -10.31 -2.23
C ALA A 31 6.24 -10.16 -1.42
N SER A 32 6.03 -9.04 -0.74
CA SER A 32 4.77 -8.80 -0.02
C SER A 32 3.58 -8.69 -1.00
N LEU A 33 3.73 -7.92 -2.08
CA LEU A 33 2.69 -7.75 -3.10
C LEU A 33 2.30 -9.07 -3.77
N SER A 34 3.26 -9.96 -4.04
CA SER A 34 2.98 -11.26 -4.65
C SER A 34 2.12 -12.14 -3.73
N VAL A 35 2.42 -12.16 -2.43
CA VAL A 35 1.64 -12.93 -1.44
C VAL A 35 0.24 -12.35 -1.26
N TRP A 36 0.11 -11.02 -1.11
CA TRP A 36 -1.20 -10.37 -1.07
C TRP A 36 -2.03 -10.66 -2.32
N SER A 37 -1.42 -10.53 -3.51
CA SER A 37 -2.10 -10.75 -4.78
C SER A 37 -2.58 -12.19 -4.94
N ALA A 38 -1.72 -13.17 -4.61
CA ALA A 38 -2.05 -14.59 -4.71
C ALA A 38 -3.18 -14.98 -3.75
N LEU A 39 -3.06 -14.64 -2.46
CA LEU A 39 -4.07 -15.03 -1.47
C LEU A 39 -5.41 -14.33 -1.73
N CYS A 40 -5.42 -13.05 -2.11
CA CYS A 40 -6.68 -12.36 -2.42
C CYS A 40 -7.35 -12.93 -3.68
N LEU A 41 -6.56 -13.44 -4.63
CA LEU A 41 -7.09 -14.13 -5.80
C LEU A 41 -7.70 -15.50 -5.42
N GLU A 42 -7.04 -16.25 -4.54
CA GLU A 42 -7.49 -17.56 -4.06
C GLU A 42 -8.77 -17.46 -3.23
N TYR A 43 -8.82 -16.54 -2.26
CA TYR A 43 -9.93 -16.39 -1.32
C TYR A 43 -10.97 -15.34 -1.76
N ILE A 44 -10.85 -14.77 -2.97
CA ILE A 44 -11.85 -13.86 -3.56
C ILE A 44 -12.09 -12.61 -2.68
N LEU A 45 -10.99 -12.04 -2.16
CA LEU A 45 -11.01 -10.83 -1.35
C LEU A 45 -10.71 -9.61 -2.21
N SER A 46 -11.72 -8.75 -2.43
CA SER A 46 -11.51 -7.50 -3.18
C SER A 46 -10.77 -6.46 -2.33
N ILE A 47 -9.58 -6.07 -2.75
CA ILE A 47 -8.73 -5.10 -2.07
C ILE A 47 -8.17 -4.03 -3.03
N GLU A 48 -7.74 -2.93 -2.45
CA GLU A 48 -6.70 -2.10 -3.06
C GLU A 48 -5.45 -2.04 -2.18
N ILE A 49 -4.29 -1.93 -2.81
CA ILE A 49 -3.03 -1.68 -2.13
C ILE A 49 -2.58 -0.28 -2.50
N LEU A 50 -2.42 0.57 -1.49
CA LEU A 50 -1.94 1.94 -1.59
C LEU A 50 -0.50 1.98 -1.11
N LEU A 51 0.42 2.03 -2.07
CA LEU A 51 1.84 2.22 -1.79
C LEU A 51 2.17 3.71 -1.88
N VAL A 52 2.38 4.33 -0.72
CA VAL A 52 2.73 5.76 -0.64
C VAL A 52 4.25 5.90 -0.63
N GLU A 53 4.79 6.44 -1.71
CA GLU A 53 6.19 6.85 -1.80
C GLU A 53 6.35 8.25 -1.19
N TRP A 54 7.12 8.37 -0.13
CA TRP A 54 7.32 9.64 0.57
C TRP A 54 8.67 10.27 0.28
N ASN A 55 8.69 11.54 -0.10
CA ASN A 55 9.89 12.34 -0.29
C ASN A 55 10.97 11.61 -1.11
N PRO A 56 10.67 11.18 -2.35
CA PRO A 56 11.61 10.41 -3.15
C PRO A 56 12.89 11.21 -3.43
N LEU A 57 14.01 10.51 -3.49
CA LEU A 57 15.29 11.10 -3.87
C LEU A 57 15.33 11.30 -5.40
N PRO A 58 15.66 12.51 -5.91
CA PRO A 58 15.78 12.73 -7.36
C PRO A 58 16.83 11.85 -8.04
N SER A 59 17.81 11.35 -7.29
CA SER A 59 18.86 10.45 -7.77
C SER A 59 18.46 8.98 -7.84
N HIS A 60 17.28 8.62 -7.33
CA HIS A 60 16.78 7.25 -7.30
C HIS A 60 15.54 7.12 -8.19
N PRO A 61 15.34 5.96 -8.86
CA PRO A 61 14.10 5.73 -9.59
C PRO A 61 12.91 5.70 -8.61
N PRO A 62 11.76 6.29 -8.98
CA PRO A 62 10.58 6.29 -8.13
C PRO A 62 9.99 4.88 -8.02
N LEU A 63 9.21 4.61 -6.96
CA LEU A 63 8.60 3.30 -6.72
C LEU A 63 7.80 2.79 -7.93
N ARG A 64 7.08 3.67 -8.61
CA ARG A 64 6.30 3.30 -9.81
C ARG A 64 7.14 2.69 -10.94
N ASP A 65 8.44 2.96 -10.98
CA ASP A 65 9.34 2.50 -12.04
C ASP A 65 10.09 1.21 -11.62
N ILE A 66 10.12 0.87 -10.32
CA ILE A 66 10.84 -0.32 -9.81
C ILE A 66 9.94 -1.45 -9.30
N ILE A 67 8.67 -1.13 -8.99
CA ILE A 67 7.68 -2.10 -8.52
C ILE A 67 6.99 -2.76 -9.72
N ASP A 68 6.80 -4.07 -9.67
CA ASP A 68 6.07 -4.80 -10.69
C ASP A 68 4.56 -4.51 -10.59
N HIS A 69 3.93 -4.30 -11.74
CA HIS A 69 2.50 -3.98 -11.83
C HIS A 69 1.65 -5.21 -12.17
N ASN A 70 2.27 -6.38 -12.40
CA ASN A 70 1.58 -7.64 -12.68
C ASN A 70 0.75 -8.20 -11.50
N TYR A 71 0.89 -7.62 -10.29
CA TYR A 71 0.10 -7.98 -9.11
C TYR A 71 -1.34 -7.47 -9.15
N ASN A 72 -1.67 -6.61 -10.12
CA ASN A 72 -3.05 -6.25 -10.40
C ASN A 72 -3.81 -7.45 -10.97
N ASN A 73 -4.99 -7.73 -10.44
CA ASN A 73 -5.89 -8.77 -10.94
C ASN A 73 -7.36 -8.37 -10.68
N THR A 74 -8.30 -9.30 -10.90
CA THR A 74 -9.74 -9.04 -10.72
C THR A 74 -10.12 -8.58 -9.31
N TYR A 75 -9.37 -8.99 -8.29
CA TYR A 75 -9.63 -8.68 -6.88
C TYR A 75 -8.61 -7.71 -6.27
N VAL A 76 -7.44 -7.52 -6.89
CA VAL A 76 -6.37 -6.67 -6.35
C VAL A 76 -6.07 -5.52 -7.28
N ARG A 77 -6.13 -4.29 -6.73
CA ARG A 77 -5.70 -3.08 -7.43
C ARG A 77 -4.55 -2.40 -6.70
N LEU A 78 -3.38 -2.33 -7.33
CA LEU A 78 -2.23 -1.56 -6.86
C LEU A 78 -2.34 -0.09 -7.31
N ARG A 79 -2.16 0.81 -6.36
CA ARG A 79 -2.10 2.26 -6.58
C ARG A 79 -0.86 2.80 -5.88
N ILE A 80 -0.07 3.57 -6.61
CA ILE A 80 1.13 4.23 -6.07
C ILE A 80 0.84 5.72 -5.96
N ILE A 81 1.11 6.29 -4.79
CA ILE A 81 0.97 7.73 -4.51
C ILE A 81 2.35 8.28 -4.18
N THR A 82 2.87 9.18 -5.00
CA THR A 82 4.14 9.86 -4.71
C THR A 82 3.87 11.19 -4.02
N VAL A 83 4.43 11.37 -2.81
CA VAL A 83 4.40 12.62 -2.06
C VAL A 83 5.71 13.37 -2.29
N PRO A 84 5.68 14.57 -2.91
CA PRO A 84 6.89 15.29 -3.28
C PRO A 84 7.60 15.91 -2.07
N ALA A 85 8.87 16.24 -2.25
CA ALA A 85 9.70 16.89 -1.23
C ALA A 85 9.09 18.20 -0.69
N SER A 86 8.36 18.96 -1.52
CA SER A 86 7.69 20.19 -1.12
C SER A 86 6.64 19.97 -0.02
N VAL A 87 5.93 18.83 -0.03
CA VAL A 87 4.98 18.47 1.03
C VAL A 87 5.72 18.05 2.30
N HIS A 88 6.82 17.30 2.16
CA HIS A 88 7.65 16.92 3.30
C HIS A 88 8.22 18.14 4.04
N SER A 89 8.75 19.13 3.32
CA SER A 89 9.26 20.38 3.90
C SER A 89 8.20 21.24 4.60
N GLN A 90 6.91 21.00 4.33
CA GLN A 90 5.79 21.67 5.01
C GLN A 90 5.30 20.88 6.23
N ALA A 91 5.39 19.55 6.19
CA ALA A 91 4.85 18.66 7.21
C ALA A 91 5.62 18.77 8.54
N ASP A 92 6.92 19.03 8.49
CA ASP A 92 7.70 19.43 9.66
C ASP A 92 8.98 20.14 9.19
N LYS A 93 9.29 21.30 9.77
CA LYS A 93 10.49 22.08 9.42
C LYS A 93 11.68 21.74 10.32
N GLU A 94 11.44 21.12 11.46
CA GLU A 94 12.47 20.87 12.48
C GLU A 94 12.85 19.39 12.60
N ASP A 95 12.10 18.48 11.94
CA ASP A 95 12.39 17.05 11.95
C ASP A 95 13.49 16.68 10.93
N PRO A 96 14.64 16.12 11.36
CA PRO A 96 15.67 15.63 10.45
C PRO A 96 15.29 14.33 9.72
N LEU A 97 14.19 13.67 10.10
CA LEU A 97 13.79 12.40 9.51
C LEU A 97 13.41 12.56 8.02
N ALA A 98 14.17 11.89 7.16
CA ALA A 98 13.89 11.89 5.73
C ALA A 98 12.52 11.24 5.39
N PHE A 99 12.05 10.31 6.23
CA PHE A 99 10.84 9.52 5.96
C PHE A 99 9.86 9.53 7.13
N HIS A 100 8.80 10.33 7.01
CA HIS A 100 7.73 10.43 8.00
C HIS A 100 6.67 9.34 7.80
N GLN A 101 6.98 8.10 8.20
CA GLN A 101 6.11 6.93 7.96
C GLN A 101 4.66 7.13 8.39
N MET A 102 4.44 7.70 9.59
CA MET A 102 3.09 7.90 10.12
C MET A 102 2.29 8.94 9.32
N ILE A 103 2.94 10.01 8.86
CA ILE A 103 2.30 11.03 8.01
C ILE A 103 2.02 10.45 6.62
N ALA A 104 2.94 9.68 6.06
CA ALA A 104 2.74 8.98 4.80
C ALA A 104 1.56 7.99 4.89
N LYS A 105 1.39 7.28 6.01
CA LYS A 105 0.24 6.40 6.24
C LYS A 105 -1.07 7.21 6.25
N ASN A 106 -1.08 8.39 6.87
CA ASN A 106 -2.24 9.29 6.84
C ASN A 106 -2.61 9.76 5.41
N VAL A 107 -1.61 9.99 4.54
CA VAL A 107 -1.88 10.28 3.11
C VAL A 107 -2.58 9.09 2.45
N GLY A 108 -2.09 7.87 2.70
CA GLY A 108 -2.73 6.65 2.20
C GLY A 108 -4.15 6.46 2.72
N ILE A 109 -4.37 6.61 4.02
CA ILE A 109 -5.69 6.53 4.67
C ILE A 109 -6.67 7.50 4.02
N ARG A 110 -6.27 8.76 3.80
CA ARG A 110 -7.14 9.78 3.17
C ARG A 110 -7.44 9.50 1.70
N ALA A 111 -6.60 8.72 1.02
CA ALA A 111 -6.77 8.33 -0.38
C ALA A 111 -7.43 6.95 -0.56
N ALA A 112 -7.73 6.28 0.55
CA ALA A 112 -8.36 4.97 0.60
C ALA A 112 -9.80 5.03 0.09
N LYS A 113 -10.18 3.96 -0.61
CA LYS A 113 -11.50 3.73 -1.20
C LYS A 113 -12.17 2.46 -0.66
N GLY A 114 -11.45 1.67 0.13
CA GLY A 114 -11.96 0.47 0.76
C GLY A 114 -12.95 0.78 1.87
N LEU A 115 -13.81 -0.18 2.18
CA LEU A 115 -14.73 -0.09 3.32
C LEU A 115 -13.96 -0.05 4.65
N PHE A 116 -12.92 -0.88 4.75
CA PHE A 116 -11.99 -0.94 5.88
C PHE A 116 -10.58 -0.54 5.45
N ILE A 117 -9.73 -0.16 6.41
CA ILE A 117 -8.34 0.22 6.15
C ILE A 117 -7.41 -0.60 7.05
N LEU A 118 -6.41 -1.24 6.43
CA LEU A 118 -5.30 -1.88 7.12
C LEU A 118 -4.02 -1.10 6.83
N CYS A 119 -3.44 -0.48 7.86
CA CYS A 119 -2.10 0.09 7.75
C CYS A 119 -1.06 -0.96 8.14
N THR A 120 -0.11 -1.24 7.24
CA THR A 120 0.94 -2.22 7.48
C THR A 120 2.28 -1.75 6.91
N ASN A 121 3.33 -2.55 7.10
CA ASN A 121 4.64 -2.29 6.51
C ASN A 121 4.76 -3.04 5.17
N ILE A 122 5.68 -2.57 4.33
CA ILE A 122 5.89 -3.07 2.96
C ILE A 122 6.42 -4.50 2.84
N ASP A 123 6.82 -5.10 3.96
CA ASP A 123 7.47 -6.41 4.08
C ASP A 123 6.71 -7.35 5.02
N VAL A 124 5.45 -7.02 5.33
CA VAL A 124 4.54 -7.91 6.06
C VAL A 124 3.83 -8.84 5.08
N PHE A 125 3.84 -10.12 5.42
CA PHE A 125 3.18 -11.19 4.70
C PHE A 125 1.93 -11.59 5.48
N PRO A 126 0.72 -11.53 4.91
CA PRO A 126 -0.47 -12.04 5.57
C PRO A 126 -0.44 -13.57 5.59
N ASP A 127 -0.97 -14.14 6.67
CA ASP A 127 -1.29 -15.56 6.75
C ASP A 127 -2.58 -15.86 5.96
N SER A 128 -2.70 -17.07 5.39
CA SER A 128 -3.87 -17.46 4.62
C SER A 128 -5.16 -17.45 5.45
N ASN A 129 -5.10 -17.82 6.73
CA ASN A 129 -6.28 -17.83 7.61
C ASN A 129 -6.82 -16.41 7.83
N LEU A 130 -5.93 -15.41 7.90
CA LEU A 130 -6.34 -14.00 7.99
C LEU A 130 -7.10 -13.57 6.73
N ILE A 131 -6.59 -13.92 5.55
CA ILE A 131 -7.25 -13.56 4.28
C ILE A 131 -8.59 -14.27 4.14
N GLN A 132 -8.66 -15.55 4.54
CA GLN A 132 -9.90 -16.31 4.57
C GLN A 132 -10.94 -15.65 5.48
N LEU A 133 -10.56 -15.27 6.71
CA LEU A 133 -11.44 -14.56 7.65
C LEU A 133 -11.94 -13.22 7.06
N LEU A 134 -11.05 -12.44 6.45
CA LEU A 134 -11.42 -11.17 5.82
C LEU A 134 -12.36 -11.37 4.62
N ALA A 135 -12.24 -12.49 3.90
CA ALA A 135 -13.10 -12.84 2.77
C ALA A 135 -14.54 -13.20 3.18
N GLU A 136 -14.77 -13.55 4.44
CA GLU A 136 -16.12 -13.74 5.00
C GLU A 136 -16.90 -12.41 5.12
N ARG A 137 -16.19 -11.27 5.09
CA ARG A 137 -16.75 -9.91 5.07
C ARG A 137 -17.61 -9.55 6.30
N GLU A 138 -17.22 -10.07 7.46
CA GLU A 138 -17.95 -9.90 8.72
C GLU A 138 -17.35 -8.82 9.65
N LEU A 139 -16.48 -7.94 9.15
CA LEU A 139 -16.01 -6.81 9.97
C LEU A 139 -17.16 -5.81 10.17
N GLU A 140 -17.24 -5.23 11.37
CA GLU A 140 -18.28 -4.28 11.73
C GLU A 140 -17.91 -2.84 11.36
N GLU A 141 -18.80 -2.15 10.66
CA GLU A 141 -18.68 -0.71 10.39
C GLU A 141 -19.08 0.11 11.64
N ASN A 142 -18.38 1.22 11.91
CA ASN A 142 -18.73 2.23 12.93
C ASN A 142 -18.65 1.80 14.41
N THR A 143 -17.46 1.38 14.86
CA THR A 143 -17.11 1.39 16.30
C THR A 143 -16.52 2.72 16.74
#